data_AF-A0A1C6FW24-F1
#
_entry.id   AF-A0A1C6FW24-F1
#
_cell.length_a   1.000
_cell.length_b   1.000
_cell.length_c   1.000
_cell.angle_alpha   90.00
_cell.angle_beta   90.00
_cell.angle_gamma   90.00
#
_symmetry.space_group_name_H-M   'P 1'
#
loop_
_entity.id
_entity.type
_entity.pdbx_description
1 polymer ?
#
loop_
_entity_poly.entity_id
_entity_poly.type
_entity_poly.pdbx_seq_one_letter_code
_entity_poly.pdbx_strand_id
1 'polypeptide(L)'
;MTGEVYIHYGADAFDPSHGFPVANTKYSWAKPYGGLWASRKRASYGWAKWCEENSFRDCAAEPSFQFIMRNPEKVAVIHNLNDLRQLPMVRDVPPGMWEEIDFVECLRRGIDAVELCWYGEEYQDQRADDLYLALYGWDCDSIVVLNPDAVIQI
;
A
#
# COMPACT_ATOMS: atom_id res chain seq x y z
N MET A 1 -11.92 -20.59 -0.45
CA MET A 1 -11.25 -19.37 0.05
C MET A 1 -11.10 -18.43 -1.14
N THR A 2 -11.84 -17.33 -1.16
CA THR A 2 -11.98 -16.40 -2.31
C THR A 2 -11.55 -14.98 -1.91
N GLY A 3 -10.42 -14.86 -1.21
CA GLY A 3 -9.85 -13.57 -0.82
C GLY A 3 -8.77 -13.12 -1.81
N GLU A 4 -8.56 -11.80 -1.91
CA GLU A 4 -7.43 -11.24 -2.65
C GLU A 4 -6.11 -11.72 -2.03
N VAL A 5 -5.18 -12.16 -2.88
CA VAL A 5 -3.89 -12.69 -2.44
C VAL A 5 -2.83 -11.64 -2.67
N TYR A 6 -2.10 -11.32 -1.61
CA TYR A 6 -1.01 -10.36 -1.63
C TYR A 6 0.33 -11.08 -1.62
N ILE A 7 1.35 -10.46 -2.19
CA ILE A 7 2.73 -10.93 -2.20
C ILE A 7 3.67 -9.85 -1.68
N HIS A 8 4.45 -10.20 -0.66
CA HIS A 8 5.56 -9.40 -0.15
C HIS A 8 6.89 -9.95 -0.68
N TYR A 9 7.81 -9.06 -1.04
CA TYR A 9 9.17 -9.41 -1.48
C TYR A 9 10.19 -8.88 -0.47
N GLY A 10 11.23 -9.66 -0.20
CA GLY A 10 12.31 -9.34 0.73
C GLY A 10 12.32 -10.16 2.02
N ALA A 11 11.41 -11.13 2.18
CA ALA A 11 11.37 -12.05 3.32
C ALA A 11 10.64 -13.36 2.97
N ASP A 12 11.03 -14.48 3.59
CA ASP A 12 10.43 -15.82 3.37
C ASP A 12 9.17 -16.05 4.22
N ALA A 13 8.97 -15.25 5.26
CA ALA A 13 7.83 -15.36 6.16
C ALA A 13 7.50 -14.01 6.79
N PHE A 14 6.23 -13.86 7.16
CA PHE A 14 5.75 -12.72 7.91
C PHE A 14 6.24 -12.78 9.36
N ASP A 15 6.86 -11.71 9.82
CA ASP A 15 7.20 -11.51 11.22
C ASP A 15 6.52 -10.22 11.74
N PRO A 16 5.50 -10.32 12.61
CA PRO A 16 4.77 -9.16 13.11
C PRO A 16 5.61 -8.24 14.01
N SER A 17 6.79 -8.67 14.46
CA SER A 17 7.73 -7.82 15.20
C SER A 17 8.57 -6.91 14.30
N HIS A 18 8.58 -7.14 12.99
CA HIS A 18 9.32 -6.35 12.01
C HIS A 18 8.39 -5.40 11.26
N GLY A 19 8.77 -4.12 11.20
CA GLY A 19 8.01 -3.11 10.46
C GLY A 19 6.79 -2.55 11.21
N PHE A 20 6.60 -2.86 12.49
CA PHE A 20 5.51 -2.31 13.32
C PHE A 20 6.05 -1.74 14.63
N PRO A 21 5.38 -0.74 15.25
CA PRO A 21 4.15 -0.08 14.82
C PRO A 21 4.37 0.91 13.66
N VAL A 22 3.29 1.28 12.98
CA VAL A 22 3.32 2.35 11.96
C VAL A 22 3.40 3.73 12.60
N ALA A 23 4.06 4.67 11.93
CA ALA A 23 4.07 6.07 12.32
C ALA A 23 4.03 6.98 11.08
N ASN A 24 3.39 8.15 11.18
CA ASN A 24 3.41 9.13 10.10
C ASN A 24 4.79 9.79 10.02
N THR A 25 5.37 9.88 8.81
CA THR A 25 6.58 10.66 8.58
C THR A 25 6.17 12.06 8.13
N LYS A 26 6.22 13.04 9.03
CA LYS A 26 5.85 14.43 8.70
C LYS A 26 6.77 15.00 7.62
N TYR A 27 6.19 15.62 6.60
CA TYR A 27 6.89 16.46 5.60
C TYR A 27 8.01 15.75 4.82
N SER A 28 8.02 14.41 4.85
CA SER A 28 9.14 13.62 4.35
C SER A 28 8.68 12.72 3.21
N TRP A 29 7.56 12.01 3.37
CA TRP A 29 6.97 11.17 2.32
C TRP A 29 5.48 10.93 2.49
N ALA A 30 4.80 10.60 1.39
CA ALA A 30 3.43 10.08 1.37
C ALA A 30 3.31 8.64 1.92
N LYS A 31 4.33 8.14 2.61
CA LYS A 31 4.46 6.76 3.13
C LYS A 31 4.60 6.79 4.64
N PRO A 32 4.05 5.81 5.39
CA PRO A 32 4.35 5.70 6.81
C PRO A 32 5.78 5.19 7.01
N TYR A 33 6.32 5.44 8.20
CA TYR A 33 7.38 4.60 8.77
C TYR A 33 6.75 3.27 9.21
N GLY A 34 7.38 2.15 8.83
CA GLY A 34 6.85 0.82 9.07
C GLY A 34 5.74 0.42 8.09
N GLY A 35 4.91 -0.51 8.53
CA GLY A 35 3.91 -1.22 7.74
C GLY A 35 4.52 -2.38 6.95
N LEU A 36 3.69 -3.36 6.60
CA LEU A 36 4.05 -4.40 5.64
C LEU A 36 3.59 -3.97 4.25
N TRP A 37 4.55 -3.72 3.37
CA TRP A 37 4.29 -3.38 1.97
C TRP A 37 4.18 -4.63 1.11
N ALA A 38 3.19 -4.68 0.24
CA ALA A 38 2.98 -5.79 -0.70
C ALA A 38 2.25 -5.29 -1.95
N SER A 39 2.04 -6.18 -2.91
CA SER A 39 1.13 -5.96 -4.04
C SER A 39 0.14 -7.09 -4.14
N ARG A 40 -1.01 -6.87 -4.78
CA ARG A 40 -1.85 -8.00 -5.22
C ARG A 40 -1.02 -8.90 -6.11
N LYS A 41 -1.08 -10.22 -5.88
CA LYS A 41 -0.34 -11.21 -6.66
C LYS A 41 -0.69 -11.18 -8.15
N ARG A 42 -1.91 -10.73 -8.47
CA ARG A 42 -2.44 -10.63 -9.83
C ARG A 42 -2.39 -9.23 -10.43
N ALA A 43 -1.83 -8.24 -9.72
CA ALA A 43 -1.72 -6.89 -10.25
C ALA A 43 -0.91 -6.90 -11.56
N SER A 44 -1.45 -6.30 -12.62
CA SER A 44 -0.69 -6.16 -13.86
C SER A 44 0.49 -5.20 -13.72
N TYR A 45 0.40 -4.26 -12.76
CA TYR A 45 1.46 -3.29 -12.43
C TYR A 45 1.75 -3.22 -10.92
N GLY A 46 2.12 -4.34 -10.32
CA GLY A 46 2.61 -4.42 -8.94
C GLY A 46 4.13 -4.23 -8.81
N TRP A 47 4.65 -4.40 -7.58
CA TRP A 47 6.06 -4.18 -7.24
C TRP A 47 7.05 -4.91 -8.15
N ALA A 48 6.81 -6.18 -8.47
CA ALA A 48 7.70 -6.95 -9.34
C ALA A 48 7.80 -6.35 -10.75
N LYS A 49 6.68 -5.87 -11.30
CA LYS A 49 6.66 -5.24 -12.63
C LYS A 49 7.38 -3.91 -12.62
N TRP A 50 7.13 -3.08 -11.61
CA TRP A 50 7.85 -1.82 -11.44
C TRP A 50 9.35 -2.03 -11.28
N CYS A 51 9.77 -3.03 -10.49
CA CYS A 51 11.18 -3.39 -10.32
C CYS A 51 11.86 -3.82 -11.62
N GLU A 52 11.17 -4.63 -12.43
CA GLU A 52 11.63 -5.07 -13.76
C GLU A 52 11.88 -3.86 -14.68
N GLU A 53 10.88 -2.99 -14.83
CA GLU A 53 10.96 -1.84 -15.74
C GLU A 53 12.01 -0.81 -15.31
N ASN A 54 12.21 -0.64 -14.01
CA ASN A 54 13.16 0.33 -13.45
C ASN A 54 14.54 -0.27 -13.16
N SER A 55 14.78 -1.55 -13.50
CA SER A 55 16.02 -2.26 -13.18
C SER A 55 16.45 -2.11 -11.72
N PHE A 56 15.46 -2.08 -10.81
CA PHE A 56 15.69 -1.77 -9.40
C PHE A 56 16.08 -3.01 -8.58
N ARG A 57 15.39 -4.13 -8.83
CA ARG A 57 15.60 -5.40 -8.11
C ARG A 57 15.12 -6.59 -8.94
N ASP A 58 15.82 -7.73 -8.85
CA ASP A 58 15.32 -9.00 -9.37
C ASP A 58 14.41 -9.69 -8.35
N CYS A 59 13.10 -9.49 -8.49
CA CYS A 59 12.11 -10.07 -7.57
C CYS A 59 11.98 -11.60 -7.70
N ALA A 60 12.46 -12.22 -8.79
CA ALA A 60 12.43 -13.67 -8.95
C ALA A 60 13.51 -14.38 -8.11
N ALA A 61 14.59 -13.67 -7.79
CA ALA A 61 15.68 -14.14 -6.94
C ALA A 61 15.47 -13.84 -5.45
N GLU A 62 14.44 -13.08 -5.10
CA GLU A 62 14.19 -12.62 -3.73
C GLU A 62 13.28 -13.57 -2.95
N PRO A 63 13.51 -13.71 -1.63
CA PRO A 63 12.57 -14.39 -0.76
C PRO A 63 11.23 -13.64 -0.78
N SER A 64 10.14 -14.39 -0.80
CA SER A 64 8.79 -13.83 -0.80
C SER A 64 7.82 -14.72 -0.03
N PHE A 65 6.77 -14.11 0.51
CA PHE A 65 5.64 -14.83 1.08
C PHE A 65 4.32 -14.24 0.58
N GLN A 66 3.28 -15.07 0.64
CA GLN A 66 1.93 -14.69 0.26
C GLN A 66 1.05 -14.63 1.49
N PHE A 67 0.07 -13.74 1.46
CA PHE A 67 -0.90 -13.63 2.54
C PHE A 67 -2.25 -13.17 2.02
N ILE A 68 -3.26 -13.33 2.87
CA ILE A 68 -4.57 -12.73 2.71
C ILE A 68 -4.86 -11.83 3.92
N MET A 69 -5.74 -10.86 3.73
CA MET A 69 -6.25 -10.05 4.83
C MET A 69 -7.32 -10.82 5.60
N ARG A 70 -7.18 -10.88 6.93
CA ARG A 70 -8.17 -11.49 7.84
C ARG A 70 -9.56 -10.86 7.68
N ASN A 71 -9.59 -9.54 7.54
CA ASN A 71 -10.80 -8.72 7.40
C ASN A 71 -10.68 -7.85 6.13
N PRO A 72 -10.97 -8.39 4.93
CA PRO A 72 -10.83 -7.64 3.68
C PRO A 72 -11.64 -6.34 3.64
N GLU A 73 -12.76 -6.27 4.38
CA GLU A 73 -13.60 -5.07 4.50
C GLU A 73 -12.95 -3.92 5.27
N LYS A 74 -11.82 -4.17 5.96
CA LYS A 74 -11.03 -3.16 6.67
C LYS A 74 -9.84 -2.66 5.85
N VAL A 75 -9.74 -3.06 4.59
CA VAL A 75 -8.80 -2.49 3.62
C VAL A 75 -9.45 -1.29 2.97
N ALA A 76 -8.85 -0.11 3.13
CA ALA A 76 -9.29 1.07 2.43
C ALA A 76 -8.58 1.15 1.07
N VAL A 77 -9.35 1.14 -0.02
CA VAL A 77 -8.82 1.07 -1.38
C VAL A 77 -8.94 2.44 -2.07
N ILE A 78 -7.87 2.87 -2.71
CA ILE A 78 -7.74 4.14 -3.43
C ILE A 78 -7.68 3.83 -4.93
N HIS A 79 -8.68 4.26 -5.68
CA HIS A 79 -8.67 4.21 -7.16
C HIS A 79 -8.56 5.61 -7.79
N ASN A 80 -8.89 6.65 -7.02
CA ASN A 80 -8.94 8.05 -7.46
C ASN A 80 -8.73 9.00 -6.25
N LEU A 81 -8.67 10.30 -6.50
CA LEU A 81 -8.49 11.33 -5.48
C LEU A 81 -9.67 11.43 -4.51
N ASN A 82 -10.88 11.07 -4.93
CA ASN A 82 -12.04 11.09 -4.05
C ASN A 82 -11.96 9.99 -2.99
N ASP A 83 -11.48 8.80 -3.36
CA ASP A 83 -11.22 7.72 -2.40
C ASP A 83 -10.12 8.11 -1.41
N LEU A 84 -9.02 8.69 -1.92
CA LEU A 84 -7.91 9.20 -1.10
C LEU A 84 -8.40 10.21 -0.06
N ARG A 85 -9.22 11.18 -0.46
CA ARG A 85 -9.73 12.25 0.43
C ARG A 85 -10.74 11.78 1.46
N GLN A 86 -11.25 10.56 1.35
CA GLN A 86 -12.09 9.95 2.39
C GLN A 86 -11.26 9.35 3.54
N LEU A 87 -9.96 9.15 3.33
CA LEU A 87 -9.06 8.70 4.39
C LEU A 87 -8.81 9.82 5.41
N PRO A 88 -8.45 9.45 6.65
CA PRO A 88 -7.78 10.35 7.55
C PRO A 88 -6.55 10.99 6.90
N MET A 89 -6.50 12.32 6.87
CA MET A 89 -5.39 13.09 6.34
C MET A 89 -4.67 13.84 7.46
N VAL A 90 -3.36 13.95 7.36
CA VAL A 90 -2.55 14.81 8.22
C VAL A 90 -2.97 16.26 8.00
N ARG A 91 -3.19 17.00 9.09
CA ARG A 91 -3.52 18.43 9.03
C ARG A 91 -2.26 19.25 8.77
N ASP A 92 -2.45 20.43 8.20
CA ASP A 92 -1.39 21.45 8.04
C ASP A 92 -0.22 21.02 7.14
N VAL A 93 -0.52 20.22 6.11
CA VAL A 93 0.41 19.95 5.00
C VAL A 93 0.62 21.25 4.21
N PRO A 94 1.87 21.71 3.99
CA PRO A 94 2.14 22.93 3.23
C PRO A 94 1.55 22.88 1.81
N PRO A 95 1.03 24.00 1.29
CA PRO A 95 0.54 24.06 -0.09
C PRO A 95 1.62 23.62 -1.09
N GLY A 96 1.22 22.83 -2.09
CA GLY A 96 2.13 22.32 -3.13
C GLY A 96 2.89 21.04 -2.76
N MET A 97 2.66 20.48 -1.58
CA MET A 97 3.11 19.13 -1.21
C MET A 97 2.09 18.07 -1.70
N TRP A 98 2.53 16.80 -1.71
CA TRP A 98 1.65 15.65 -1.89
C TRP A 98 0.66 15.51 -0.71
N GLU A 99 -0.37 14.70 -0.91
CA GLU A 99 -1.35 14.37 0.13
C GLU A 99 -0.70 13.45 1.18
N GLU A 100 -0.86 13.77 2.48
CA GLU A 100 -0.33 12.95 3.57
C GLU A 100 -1.46 12.22 4.29
N ILE A 101 -1.58 10.91 4.08
CA ILE A 101 -2.50 10.05 4.82
C ILE A 101 -2.03 9.94 6.28
N ASP A 102 -2.95 10.11 7.23
CA ASP A 102 -2.71 9.84 8.65
C ASP A 102 -2.91 8.35 8.94
N PHE A 103 -1.88 7.55 8.69
CA PHE A 103 -1.90 6.09 8.85
C PHE A 103 -2.15 5.66 10.30
N VAL A 104 -1.70 6.46 11.28
CA VAL A 104 -1.98 6.21 12.70
C VAL A 104 -3.47 6.37 13.00
N GLU A 105 -4.08 7.43 12.47
CA GLU A 105 -5.53 7.66 12.59
C GLU A 105 -6.34 6.64 11.79
N CYS A 106 -5.86 6.18 10.62
CA CYS A 106 -6.46 5.06 9.89
C CYS A 106 -6.56 3.82 10.79
N LEU A 107 -5.43 3.41 11.39
CA LEU A 107 -5.39 2.27 12.28
C LEU A 107 -6.31 2.47 13.51
N ARG A 108 -6.32 3.67 14.10
CA ARG A 108 -7.22 4.00 15.22
C ARG A 108 -8.70 3.90 14.86
N ARG A 109 -9.06 4.16 13.60
CA ARG A 109 -10.43 4.02 13.06
C ARG A 109 -10.77 2.59 12.64
N GLY A 110 -9.84 1.64 12.80
CA GLY A 110 -10.06 0.23 12.47
C GLY A 110 -9.80 -0.10 11.01
N ILE A 111 -9.07 0.75 10.27
CA ILE A 111 -8.55 0.43 8.95
C ILE A 111 -7.27 -0.40 9.15
N ASP A 112 -7.30 -1.65 8.70
CA ASP A 112 -6.20 -2.60 8.88
C ASP A 112 -5.10 -2.41 7.82
N ALA A 113 -5.46 -1.86 6.64
CA ALA A 113 -4.53 -1.58 5.55
C ALA A 113 -5.05 -0.50 4.60
N VAL A 114 -4.13 0.16 3.88
CA VAL A 114 -4.45 1.09 2.79
C VAL A 114 -3.86 0.54 1.49
N GLU A 115 -4.66 0.48 0.44
CA GLU A 115 -4.29 -0.09 -0.85
C GLU A 115 -4.47 0.93 -1.97
N LEU A 116 -3.48 1.05 -2.85
CA LEU A 116 -3.54 1.80 -4.09
C LEU A 116 -3.77 0.83 -5.27
N CYS A 117 -4.83 1.10 -6.03
CA CYS A 117 -5.24 0.35 -7.22
C CYS A 117 -5.47 1.33 -8.37
N TRP A 118 -4.39 1.70 -9.05
CA TRP A 118 -4.39 2.75 -10.05
C TRP A 118 -3.55 2.39 -11.29
N TYR A 119 -2.34 1.84 -11.13
CA TYR A 119 -1.37 1.65 -12.21
C TYR A 119 -1.60 0.43 -13.11
N GLY A 120 -2.36 -0.56 -12.65
CA GLY A 120 -2.70 -1.73 -13.44
C GLY A 120 -3.63 -1.41 -14.61
N GLU A 121 -3.51 -2.19 -15.69
CA GLU A 121 -4.41 -2.16 -16.85
C GLU A 121 -5.88 -2.40 -16.43
N GLU A 122 -6.10 -3.19 -15.37
CA GLU A 122 -7.41 -3.45 -14.78
C GLU A 122 -8.10 -2.21 -14.19
N TYR A 123 -7.37 -1.12 -13.99
CA TYR A 123 -7.88 0.14 -13.44
C TYR A 123 -7.89 1.29 -14.46
N GLN A 124 -7.56 1.04 -15.73
CA GLN A 124 -7.45 2.09 -16.76
C GLN A 124 -8.72 2.95 -16.88
N ASP A 125 -9.90 2.35 -16.76
CA ASP A 125 -11.19 3.04 -16.88
C ASP A 125 -11.52 3.92 -15.66
N GLN A 126 -10.80 3.72 -14.54
CA GLN A 126 -10.99 4.44 -13.28
C GLN A 126 -10.00 5.59 -13.11
N ARG A 127 -8.95 5.66 -13.95
CA ARG A 127 -7.96 6.75 -13.94
C ARG A 127 -8.58 8.03 -14.47
N ALA A 128 -9.16 8.83 -13.58
CA ALA A 128 -9.76 10.11 -13.93
C ALA A 128 -8.89 11.31 -13.53
N ASP A 129 -7.83 11.08 -12.76
CA ASP A 129 -7.11 12.10 -12.01
C ASP A 129 -5.61 11.78 -11.79
N ASP A 130 -4.87 12.79 -11.34
CA ASP A 130 -3.42 12.74 -11.15
C ASP A 130 -3.05 12.25 -9.75
N LEU A 131 -3.31 10.96 -9.49
CA LEU A 131 -2.93 10.30 -8.24
C LEU A 131 -1.41 10.18 -8.07
N TYR A 132 -0.65 10.17 -9.17
CA TYR A 132 0.80 10.11 -9.14
C TYR A 132 1.40 11.29 -8.36
N LEU A 133 0.94 12.53 -8.63
CA LEU A 133 1.39 13.69 -7.86
C LEU A 133 0.87 13.69 -6.42
N ALA A 134 -0.36 13.23 -6.20
CA ALA A 134 -0.98 13.24 -4.89
C ALA A 134 -0.37 12.22 -3.91
N LEU A 135 0.06 11.04 -4.40
CA LEU A 135 0.69 9.98 -3.62
C LEU A 135 2.14 9.76 -4.08
N TYR A 136 2.87 10.85 -4.29
CA TYR A 136 4.22 10.77 -4.82
C TYR A 136 5.10 9.79 -4.04
N GLY A 137 5.76 8.90 -4.79
CA GLY A 137 6.54 7.78 -4.28
C GLY A 137 5.75 6.47 -4.12
N TRP A 138 4.43 6.44 -4.27
CA TRP A 138 3.69 5.19 -4.47
C TRP A 138 3.78 4.80 -5.94
N ASP A 139 4.83 4.07 -6.31
CA ASP A 139 5.21 3.93 -7.73
C ASP A 139 4.49 2.80 -8.49
N CYS A 140 3.70 1.99 -7.79
CA CYS A 140 2.98 0.84 -8.34
C CYS A 140 1.76 0.48 -7.49
N ASP A 141 0.93 -0.42 -8.01
CA ASP A 141 -0.21 -0.96 -7.24
C ASP A 141 0.29 -1.74 -6.04
N SER A 142 -0.05 -1.24 -4.86
CA SER A 142 0.54 -1.69 -3.62
C SER A 142 -0.41 -1.49 -2.44
N ILE A 143 -0.23 -2.32 -1.42
CA ILE A 143 -0.90 -2.23 -0.13
C ILE A 143 0.16 -1.97 0.94
N VAL A 144 -0.19 -1.15 1.92
CA VAL A 144 0.52 -1.06 3.20
C VAL A 144 -0.39 -1.55 4.31
N VAL A 145 -0.01 -2.66 4.93
CA VAL A 145 -0.71 -3.22 6.08
C VAL A 145 -0.27 -2.46 7.33
N LEU A 146 -1.25 -1.95 8.09
CA LEU A 146 -1.05 -1.13 9.28
C LEU A 146 -1.17 -1.96 10.57
N ASN A 147 -1.97 -3.03 10.51
CA ASN A 147 -2.23 -3.93 11.64
C ASN A 147 -1.61 -5.33 11.38
N PRO A 148 -0.58 -5.76 12.12
CA PRO A 148 0.04 -7.05 11.91
C PRO A 148 -0.91 -8.23 12.16
N ASP A 149 -1.90 -8.09 13.04
CA ASP A 149 -2.88 -9.15 13.35
C ASP A 149 -3.86 -9.42 12.20
N ALA A 150 -3.90 -8.51 11.22
CA ALA A 150 -4.74 -8.62 10.04
C ALA A 150 -4.11 -9.50 8.93
N VAL A 151 -2.85 -9.91 9.07
CA VAL A 151 -2.15 -10.75 8.08
C VAL A 151 -2.39 -12.24 8.38
N ILE A 152 -2.79 -13.00 7.36
CA ILE A 152 -2.81 -14.46 7.40
C ILE A 152 -1.92 -14.97 6.27
N GLN A 153 -0.69 -15.38 6.60
CA GLN A 153 0.23 -15.99 5.63
C GLN A 153 -0.34 -17.32 5.12
N ILE A 154 -0.16 -17.60 3.82
CA ILE A 154 -0.66 -18.80 3.12
C ILE A 154 0.42 -19.49 2.29
#